data_AF-A0A8T2RBK5-F1
#
_entry.id   AF-A0A8T2RBK5-F1
#
_cell.length_a   1.000
_cell.length_b   1.000
_cell.length_c   1.000
_cell.angle_alpha   90.00
_cell.angle_beta   90.00
_cell.angle_gamma   90.00
#
_symmetry.space_group_name_H-M   'P 1'
#
loop_
_entity.id
_entity.type
_entity.pdbx_description
1 polymer ?
#
loop_
_entity_poly.entity_id
_entity_poly.type
_entity_poly.pdbx_seq_one_letter_code
_entity_poly.pdbx_strand_id
1 'polypeptide(L)'
;MGKEQMMALSSEEMVNNYLISQKKTIVDGVKQILACAEIFKMEKLQYSEEELKQEIENAEAGFKQFNQEYDKERVVEQAKELLEGAKVLDWLVENTDITYKTV
;
A
#
# COMPACT_ATOMS: atom_id res chain seq x y z
N MET A 1 1.08 -31.78 6.24
CA MET A 1 0.43 -31.33 4.99
C MET A 1 1.30 -31.82 3.84
N GLY A 2 0.71 -32.55 2.88
CA GLY A 2 1.46 -33.25 1.82
C GLY A 2 1.82 -32.32 0.66
N LYS A 3 3.00 -32.52 0.06
CA LYS A 3 3.54 -31.75 -1.06
C LYS A 3 2.54 -31.59 -2.22
N GLU A 4 1.72 -32.60 -2.47
CA GLU A 4 0.69 -32.59 -3.52
C GLU A 4 -0.45 -31.58 -3.27
N GLN A 5 -0.87 -31.39 -2.01
CA GLN A 5 -1.87 -30.36 -1.67
C GLN A 5 -1.29 -28.95 -1.82
N MET A 6 -0.01 -28.75 -1.52
CA MET A 6 0.68 -27.47 -1.72
C MET A 6 0.88 -27.15 -3.22
N MET A 7 1.11 -28.17 -4.06
CA MET A 7 1.21 -28.01 -5.51
C MET A 7 -0.16 -27.78 -6.16
N ALA A 8 -1.22 -28.42 -5.67
CA ALA A 8 -2.59 -28.12 -6.11
C ALA A 8 -2.99 -26.67 -5.80
N LEU A 9 -2.60 -26.16 -4.63
CA LEU A 9 -2.79 -24.76 -4.23
C LEU A 9 -1.97 -23.74 -5.04
N SER A 10 -0.93 -24.20 -5.73
CA SER A 10 -0.01 -23.39 -6.54
C SER A 10 -0.16 -23.64 -8.05
N SER A 11 -1.23 -24.33 -8.46
CA SER A 11 -1.49 -24.59 -9.87
C SER A 11 -1.84 -23.29 -10.61
N GLU A 12 -1.45 -23.19 -11.87
CA GLU A 12 -1.75 -22.03 -12.72
C GLU A 12 -3.25 -21.72 -12.76
N GLU A 13 -4.09 -22.77 -12.79
CA GLU A 13 -5.55 -22.66 -12.73
C GLU A 13 -6.02 -22.01 -11.43
N MET A 14 -5.47 -22.40 -10.28
CA MET A 14 -5.86 -21.82 -9.00
C MET A 14 -5.38 -20.37 -8.84
N VAL A 15 -4.16 -20.06 -9.30
CA VAL A 15 -3.65 -18.68 -9.32
C VAL A 15 -4.55 -17.81 -10.20
N ASN A 16 -4.95 -18.29 -11.38
CA ASN A 16 -5.85 -17.55 -12.26
C ASN A 16 -7.24 -17.36 -11.62
N ASN A 17 -7.81 -18.40 -11.02
CA ASN A 17 -9.09 -18.29 -10.31
C ASN A 17 -9.03 -17.30 -9.14
N TYR A 18 -7.92 -17.26 -8.40
CA TYR A 18 -7.67 -16.27 -7.35
C TYR A 18 -7.56 -14.85 -7.90
N LEU A 19 -6.81 -14.66 -9.00
CA LEU A 19 -6.71 -13.34 -9.66
C LEU A 19 -8.08 -12.85 -10.15
N ILE A 20 -8.91 -13.75 -10.70
CA ILE A 20 -10.27 -13.45 -11.12
C ILE A 20 -11.14 -13.07 -9.91
N SER A 21 -11.09 -13.83 -8.82
CA SER A 21 -11.89 -13.54 -7.62
C SER A 21 -11.46 -12.24 -6.95
N GLN A 22 -10.16 -11.94 -6.95
CA GLN A 22 -9.60 -10.73 -6.35
C GLN A 22 -9.58 -9.53 -7.29
N LYS A 23 -9.94 -9.70 -8.57
CA LYS A 23 -9.85 -8.65 -9.60
C LYS A 23 -10.47 -7.34 -9.15
N LYS A 24 -11.66 -7.39 -8.55
CA LYS A 24 -12.34 -6.17 -8.05
C LYS A 24 -11.50 -5.48 -6.98
N THR A 25 -11.02 -6.23 -5.99
CA THR A 25 -10.18 -5.70 -4.91
C THR A 25 -8.89 -5.08 -5.44
N ILE A 26 -8.23 -5.73 -6.39
CA ILE A 26 -7.01 -5.22 -7.04
C ILE A 26 -7.32 -3.91 -7.77
N VAL A 27 -8.38 -3.89 -8.58
CA VAL A 27 -8.80 -2.69 -9.33
C VAL A 27 -9.15 -1.55 -8.39
N ASP A 28 -9.89 -1.81 -7.31
CA ASP A 28 -10.26 -0.79 -6.34
C ASP A 28 -9.01 -0.26 -5.59
N GLY A 29 -8.05 -1.11 -5.26
CA GLY A 29 -6.77 -0.69 -4.67
C GLY A 29 -5.96 0.21 -5.62
N VAL A 30 -5.85 -0.15 -6.91
CA VAL A 30 -5.17 0.70 -7.90
C VAL A 30 -5.87 2.05 -8.04
N LYS A 31 -7.20 2.07 -8.07
CA LYS A 31 -7.96 3.34 -8.12
C LYS A 31 -7.71 4.20 -6.90
N GLN A 32 -7.62 3.61 -5.71
CA GLN A 32 -7.31 4.35 -4.49
C GLN A 32 -5.93 4.99 -4.54
N ILE A 33 -4.91 4.24 -4.96
CA ILE A 33 -3.53 4.77 -5.11
C ILE A 33 -3.53 5.97 -6.08
N LEU A 34 -4.17 5.82 -7.24
CA LEU A 34 -4.27 6.91 -8.23
C LEU A 34 -5.03 8.12 -7.69
N ALA A 35 -6.12 7.89 -6.94
CA ALA A 35 -6.90 8.96 -6.33
C ALA A 35 -6.09 9.73 -5.27
N CYS A 36 -5.34 9.02 -4.41
CA CYS A 36 -4.48 9.65 -3.42
C CYS A 36 -3.39 10.50 -4.10
N ALA A 37 -2.68 9.95 -5.09
CA ALA A 37 -1.64 10.69 -5.81
C ALA A 37 -2.20 11.97 -6.48
N GLU A 38 -3.39 11.88 -7.07
CA GLU A 38 -4.03 13.04 -7.71
C GLU A 38 -4.45 14.10 -6.68
N ILE A 39 -5.08 13.71 -5.56
CA ILE A 39 -5.46 14.64 -4.49
C ILE A 39 -4.22 15.32 -3.90
N PHE A 40 -3.19 14.55 -3.58
CA PHE A 40 -1.92 15.06 -3.02
C PHE A 40 -1.35 16.17 -3.89
N LYS A 41 -1.35 15.96 -5.21
CA LYS A 41 -0.90 16.95 -6.20
C LYS A 41 -1.84 18.16 -6.33
N MET A 42 -3.15 17.92 -6.47
CA MET A 42 -4.15 18.99 -6.69
C MET A 42 -4.21 19.95 -5.51
N GLU A 43 -4.21 19.41 -4.30
CA GLU A 43 -4.28 20.17 -3.04
C GLU A 43 -2.91 20.67 -2.57
N LYS A 44 -1.85 20.37 -3.33
CA LYS A 44 -0.46 20.79 -3.07
C LYS A 44 0.01 20.38 -1.67
N LEU A 45 -0.37 19.18 -1.26
CA LEU A 45 0.07 18.60 0.00
C LEU A 45 1.59 18.36 -0.04
N GLN A 46 2.20 18.37 1.13
CA GLN A 46 3.64 18.19 1.28
C GLN A 46 3.92 17.32 2.50
N TYR A 47 5.00 16.56 2.41
CA TYR A 47 5.67 15.93 3.53
C TYR A 47 7.10 16.48 3.60
N SER A 48 7.70 16.48 4.79
CA SER A 48 9.07 16.97 4.98
C SER A 48 10.10 15.90 4.61
N GLU A 49 11.35 16.32 4.38
CA GLU A 49 12.45 15.38 4.16
C GLU A 49 12.71 14.51 5.39
N GLU A 50 12.49 15.05 6.60
CA GLU A 50 12.58 14.32 7.86
C GLU A 50 11.52 13.22 7.97
N GLU A 51 10.27 13.50 7.58
CA GLU A 51 9.20 12.50 7.54
C GLU A 51 9.58 11.35 6.59
N LEU A 52 10.06 11.68 5.38
CA LEU A 52 10.51 10.68 4.41
C LEU A 52 11.67 9.84 4.95
N LYS A 53 12.66 10.48 5.57
CA LYS A 53 13.81 9.77 6.15
C LYS A 53 13.37 8.81 7.26
N GLN A 54 12.47 9.24 8.13
CA GLN A 54 11.96 8.42 9.21
C GLN A 54 11.21 7.19 8.69
N GLU A 55 10.37 7.34 7.67
CA GLU A 55 9.65 6.22 7.07
C GLU A 55 10.58 5.22 6.35
N ILE A 56 11.63 5.72 5.68
CA ILE A 56 12.66 4.84 5.10
C ILE A 56 13.38 4.05 6.21
N GLU A 57 13.79 4.71 7.29
CA GLU A 57 14.47 4.06 8.42
C GLU A 57 13.58 2.98 9.06
N ASN A 58 12.29 3.26 9.24
CA ASN A 58 11.30 2.31 9.75
C ASN A 58 11.16 1.10 8.82
N ALA A 59 11.03 1.33 7.52
CA ALA A 59 10.91 0.26 6.53
C ALA A 59 12.17 -0.62 6.49
N GLU A 60 13.37 -0.01 6.45
CA GLU A 60 14.64 -0.74 6.47
C GLU A 60 14.84 -1.52 7.77
N ALA A 61 14.39 -1.00 8.92
CA ALA A 61 14.50 -1.67 10.21
C ALA A 61 13.74 -3.01 10.20
N GLY A 62 12.56 -3.06 9.57
CA GLY A 62 11.80 -4.29 9.38
C GLY A 62 12.58 -5.36 8.63
N PHE A 63 13.16 -5.02 7.47
CA PHE A 63 13.98 -5.96 6.71
C PHE A 63 15.22 -6.43 7.47
N LYS A 64 15.92 -5.50 8.13
CA LYS A 64 17.12 -5.79 8.93
C LYS A 64 16.81 -6.72 10.11
N GLN A 65 15.67 -6.53 10.79
CA GLN A 65 15.25 -7.37 11.91
C GLN A 65 15.11 -8.84 11.52
N PHE A 66 14.64 -9.12 10.30
CA PHE A 66 14.46 -10.48 9.79
C PHE A 66 15.59 -10.96 8.87
N ASN A 67 16.69 -10.19 8.78
CA ASN A 67 17.85 -10.46 7.93
C ASN A 67 17.45 -10.73 6.46
N GLN A 68 16.49 -9.93 5.96
CA GLN A 68 15.96 -10.01 4.61
C GLN A 68 16.69 -9.05 3.68
N GLU A 69 16.95 -9.48 2.45
CA GLU A 69 17.42 -8.60 1.39
C GLU A 69 16.27 -7.71 0.90
N TYR A 70 16.59 -6.47 0.56
CA TYR A 70 15.62 -5.50 0.06
C TYR A 70 16.26 -4.58 -0.97
N ASP A 71 15.42 -4.08 -1.87
CA ASP A 71 15.78 -3.07 -2.85
C ASP A 71 15.55 -1.68 -2.25
N LYS A 72 16.64 -0.91 -2.12
CA LYS A 72 16.60 0.43 -1.52
C LYS A 72 15.73 1.39 -2.31
N GLU A 73 15.79 1.38 -3.62
CA GLU A 73 15.01 2.30 -4.46
C GLU A 73 13.52 2.03 -4.27
N ARG A 74 13.14 0.75 -4.23
CA ARG A 74 11.75 0.34 -3.97
C ARG A 74 11.28 0.66 -2.57
N VAL A 75 12.16 0.61 -1.57
CA VAL A 75 11.82 1.03 -0.19
C VAL A 75 11.55 2.53 -0.15
N VAL A 76 12.37 3.34 -0.82
CA VAL A 76 12.15 4.79 -0.90
C VAL A 76 10.84 5.12 -1.61
N GLU A 77 10.53 4.45 -2.71
CA GLU A 77 9.26 4.64 -3.44
C GLU A 77 8.05 4.32 -2.55
N GLN A 78 8.06 3.16 -1.88
CA GLN A 78 6.98 2.76 -0.98
C GLN A 78 6.82 3.71 0.22
N ALA A 79 7.92 4.23 0.77
CA ALA A 79 7.88 5.21 1.85
C ALA A 79 7.20 6.52 1.40
N LYS A 80 7.44 6.96 0.15
CA LYS A 80 6.76 8.13 -0.42
C LYS A 80 5.27 7.88 -0.60
N GLU A 81 4.88 6.77 -1.22
CA GLU A 81 3.48 6.42 -1.44
C GLU A 81 2.71 6.35 -0.11
N LEU A 82 3.33 5.80 0.93
CA LEU A 82 2.75 5.73 2.27
C LEU A 82 2.51 7.13 2.85
N LEU A 83 3.50 8.02 2.76
CA LEU A 83 3.39 9.39 3.25
C LEU A 83 2.34 10.20 2.47
N GLU A 84 2.33 10.09 1.15
CA GLU A 84 1.30 10.73 0.32
C GLU A 84 -0.10 10.28 0.72
N GLY A 85 -0.30 8.97 0.87
CA GLY A 85 -1.56 8.40 1.34
C GLY A 85 -1.97 8.92 2.71
N ALA A 86 -1.03 9.00 3.66
CA ALA A 86 -1.29 9.53 5.00
C ALA A 86 -1.73 11.01 4.95
N LYS A 87 -1.01 11.87 4.23
CA LYS A 87 -1.37 13.29 4.08
C LYS A 87 -2.74 13.49 3.43
N VAL A 88 -3.06 12.67 2.43
CA VAL A 88 -4.38 12.72 1.77
C VAL A 88 -5.49 12.31 2.73
N LEU A 89 -5.28 11.28 3.55
CA LEU A 89 -6.28 10.87 4.54
C LEU A 89 -6.52 11.96 5.57
N ASP A 90 -5.47 12.59 6.10
CA ASP A 90 -5.60 13.72 7.03
C ASP A 90 -6.36 14.88 6.37
N TRP A 91 -6.02 15.22 5.13
CA TRP A 91 -6.73 16.25 4.37
C TRP A 91 -8.20 15.90 4.15
N LEU A 92 -8.52 14.66 3.79
CA LEU A 92 -9.90 14.22 3.59
C LEU A 92 -10.70 14.33 4.91
N VAL A 93 -10.09 14.00 6.04
CA VAL A 93 -10.75 14.11 7.35
C VAL A 93 -11.11 15.57 7.66
N GLU A 94 -10.26 16.52 7.29
CA GLU A 94 -10.50 17.95 7.52
C GLU A 94 -11.44 18.61 6.50
N ASN A 95 -11.49 18.08 5.28
CA ASN A 95 -12.13 18.73 4.13
C ASN A 95 -13.39 18.00 3.61
N THR A 96 -13.84 16.94 4.31
CA THR A 96 -15.05 16.20 3.92
C THR A 96 -16.00 15.96 5.08
N ASP A 97 -17.29 15.84 4.76
CA ASP A 97 -18.32 15.52 5.75
C ASP A 97 -18.28 14.03 6.11
N ILE A 98 -17.78 13.72 7.32
CA ILE A 98 -17.73 12.35 7.84
C ILE A 98 -19.07 12.00 8.51
N THR A 99 -19.77 11.01 7.97
CA THR A 99 -20.98 10.46 8.57
C THR A 99 -20.71 9.08 9.18
N TYR A 100 -20.87 8.95 10.50
CA TYR A 100 -20.80 7.66 11.19
C TYR A 100 -22.14 6.94 11.10
N LYS A 101 -22.14 5.72 10.56
CA LYS A 101 -23.31 4.82 10.61
C LYS A 101 -23.07 3.78 11.69
N THR A 102 -23.93 3.74 12.71
CA THR A 102 -23.99 2.62 13.66
C THR A 102 -24.67 1.46 12.94
N VAL A 103 -23.96 0.33 12.83
CA VAL A 103 -24.48 -0.93 12.26
C VAL A 103 -25.22 -1.71 13.34
#